data_AF-A0A7C5F0I1-F1
#
_entry.id   AF-A0A7C5F0I1-F1
#
_cell.length_a   1.000
_cell.length_b   1.000
_cell.length_c   1.000
_cell.angle_alpha   90.00
_cell.angle_beta   90.00
_cell.angle_gamma   90.00
#
_symmetry.space_group_name_H-M   'P 1'
#
loop_
_entity.id
_entity.type
_entity.pdbx_description
1 polymer ?
#
loop_
_entity_poly.entity_id
_entity_poly.type
_entity_poly.pdbx_seq_one_letter_code
_entity_poly.pdbx_strand_id
1 'polypeptide(L)'
;MHETLWRERQSRRRRALIATTAFALALFIFLPGVAADISYVYDDAGRLCAVIDPASDTAVYSYDAVGNLTGITRQPSSTLAVLQFTPSSSPIGSTVMIYGTGFSATPVSNTVKFNGTTATVLTASTTVLTANVPNGATTGPISVTVGSKHRDQFGVIYRRHRRNADTLKLQSRRRELWRNGGTHRHEL
;
A
#
# COMPACT_ATOMS: atom_id res chain seq x y z
N MET A 1 -35.70 -27.22 64.10
CA MET A 1 -36.21 -25.86 64.38
C MET A 1 -35.04 -25.02 64.92
N HIS A 2 -34.07 -24.65 64.05
CA HIS A 2 -32.81 -24.04 64.49
C HIS A 2 -32.11 -23.24 63.36
N GLU A 3 -32.88 -22.41 62.67
CA GLU A 3 -32.48 -21.68 61.45
C GLU A 3 -32.98 -20.22 61.48
N THR A 4 -32.76 -19.48 62.57
CA THR A 4 -33.26 -18.08 62.64
C THR A 4 -32.42 -17.10 63.48
N LEU A 5 -31.10 -17.31 63.63
CA LEU A 5 -30.25 -16.40 64.44
C LEU A 5 -29.05 -15.79 63.69
N TRP A 6 -29.03 -15.82 62.36
CA TRP A 6 -27.99 -15.13 61.57
C TRP A 6 -28.47 -13.83 60.89
N ARG A 7 -29.76 -13.51 60.92
CA ARG A 7 -30.31 -12.32 60.23
C ARG A 7 -30.35 -11.03 61.07
N GLU A 8 -29.57 -10.95 62.14
CA GLU A 8 -29.66 -9.80 63.08
C GLU A 8 -28.30 -9.32 63.59
N ARG A 9 -27.31 -9.21 62.69
CA ARG A 9 -26.20 -8.26 62.85
C ARG A 9 -26.09 -7.41 61.60
N GLN A 10 -26.31 -6.12 61.81
CA GLN A 10 -26.15 -4.99 60.87
C GLN A 10 -27.41 -4.48 60.16
N SER A 11 -28.55 -4.46 60.84
CA SER A 11 -29.52 -3.37 60.64
C SER A 11 -29.03 -2.09 61.34
N ARG A 12 -28.09 -1.37 60.75
CA ARG A 12 -27.82 0.02 61.14
C ARG A 12 -28.02 0.93 59.94
N ARG A 13 -29.22 1.55 59.95
CA ARG A 13 -29.57 2.85 59.36
C ARG A 13 -29.97 2.84 57.88
N ARG A 14 -31.23 2.50 57.63
CA ARG A 14 -32.02 3.13 56.56
C ARG A 14 -32.25 4.60 56.90
N ARG A 15 -31.61 5.57 56.25
CA ARG A 15 -32.08 6.97 56.12
C ARG A 15 -31.52 7.66 54.86
N ALA A 16 -32.45 8.12 53.99
CA ALA A 16 -32.40 9.29 53.09
C ALA A 16 -31.35 9.32 51.95
N LEU A 17 -31.74 9.22 50.67
CA LEU A 17 -32.20 10.27 49.71
C LEU A 17 -31.05 10.96 48.92
N ILE A 18 -31.12 10.78 47.59
CA ILE A 18 -30.72 11.69 46.47
C ILE A 18 -29.23 12.08 46.33
N ALA A 19 -28.60 11.60 45.25
CA ALA A 19 -27.95 12.44 44.23
C ALA A 19 -27.44 11.55 43.07
N THR A 20 -28.16 11.55 41.95
CA THR A 20 -27.65 11.09 40.66
C THR A 20 -26.51 11.99 40.22
N THR A 21 -25.27 11.46 40.19
CA THR A 21 -24.18 11.66 39.20
C THR A 21 -22.82 11.50 39.88
N ALA A 22 -22.06 10.46 39.52
CA ALA A 22 -20.61 10.46 39.60
C ALA A 22 -20.06 9.45 38.58
N PHE A 23 -19.84 9.95 37.36
CA PHE A 23 -18.61 9.78 36.60
C PHE A 23 -17.84 8.48 36.87
N ALA A 24 -18.35 7.35 36.36
CA ALA A 24 -17.54 6.15 36.20
C ALA A 24 -16.55 6.44 35.06
N LEU A 25 -15.37 6.89 35.46
CA LEU A 25 -14.19 7.08 34.62
C LEU A 25 -13.98 5.81 33.80
N ALA A 26 -14.40 5.83 32.54
CA ALA A 26 -13.91 4.90 31.55
C ALA A 26 -12.40 5.13 31.47
N LEU A 27 -11.64 4.31 32.19
CA LEU A 27 -10.22 4.13 31.91
C LEU A 27 -10.16 3.39 30.57
N PHE A 28 -10.41 4.14 29.49
CA PHE A 28 -10.03 3.77 28.15
C PHE A 28 -8.51 3.73 28.21
N ILE A 29 -7.95 2.54 28.41
CA ILE A 29 -6.53 2.33 28.27
C ILE A 29 -6.22 2.66 26.80
N PHE A 30 -5.80 3.90 26.56
CA PHE A 30 -5.13 4.31 25.35
C PHE A 30 -3.81 3.53 25.35
N LEU A 31 -3.81 2.33 24.76
CA LEU A 31 -2.56 1.69 24.38
C LEU A 31 -1.95 2.61 23.31
N PRO A 32 -0.82 3.30 23.58
CA PRO A 32 -0.09 3.95 22.51
C PRO A 32 0.38 2.86 21.56
N GLY A 33 0.36 3.19 20.27
CA GLY A 33 0.33 2.25 19.16
C GLY A 33 1.28 1.06 19.30
N VAL A 34 0.77 -0.11 18.93
CA VAL A 34 1.66 -1.18 18.46
C VAL A 34 2.54 -0.53 17.39
N ALA A 35 3.86 -0.61 17.52
CA ALA A 35 4.75 -0.16 16.47
C ALA A 35 4.27 -0.82 15.18
N ALA A 36 3.82 -0.01 14.22
CA ALA A 36 3.24 -0.55 13.02
C ALA A 36 4.37 -1.30 12.29
N ASP A 37 4.10 -2.57 11.97
CA ASP A 37 5.14 -3.52 11.58
C ASP A 37 5.77 -3.13 10.24
N ILE A 38 7.08 -3.28 10.12
CA ILE A 38 7.81 -2.97 8.88
C ILE A 38 7.55 -4.11 7.90
N SER A 39 7.00 -3.77 6.74
CA SER A 39 6.67 -4.76 5.71
C SER A 39 7.69 -4.74 4.57
N TYR A 40 8.08 -5.93 4.12
CA TYR A 40 8.99 -6.11 2.99
C TYR A 40 8.21 -6.62 1.79
N VAL A 41 8.41 -5.96 0.65
CA VAL A 41 7.69 -6.24 -0.59
C VAL A 41 8.71 -6.75 -1.61
N TYR A 42 8.42 -7.90 -2.22
CA TYR A 42 9.32 -8.57 -3.15
C TYR A 42 8.68 -8.75 -4.53
N ASP A 43 9.48 -8.65 -5.59
CA ASP A 43 9.04 -9.07 -6.92
C ASP A 43 8.97 -10.60 -7.07
N ASP A 44 8.48 -11.05 -8.22
CA ASP A 44 8.37 -12.48 -8.56
C ASP A 44 9.74 -13.20 -8.62
N ALA A 45 10.86 -12.45 -8.70
CA ALA A 45 12.21 -12.98 -8.66
C ALA A 45 12.79 -13.01 -7.24
N GLY A 46 12.00 -12.66 -6.22
CA GLY A 46 12.39 -12.64 -4.80
C GLY A 46 13.28 -11.46 -4.41
N ARG A 47 13.39 -10.42 -5.25
CA ARG A 47 14.19 -9.23 -4.95
C ARG A 47 13.34 -8.20 -4.21
N LEU A 48 13.96 -7.47 -3.28
CA LEU A 48 13.29 -6.48 -2.45
C LEU A 48 12.92 -5.23 -3.27
N CYS A 49 11.63 -5.00 -3.49
CA CYS A 49 11.10 -3.83 -4.19
C CYS A 49 10.76 -2.66 -3.26
N ALA A 50 10.27 -2.94 -2.05
CA ALA A 50 10.00 -1.88 -1.08
C ALA A 50 10.13 -2.35 0.37
N VAL A 51 10.55 -1.42 1.22
CA VAL A 51 10.51 -1.54 2.69
C VAL A 51 9.54 -0.49 3.19
N ILE A 52 8.36 -0.93 3.59
CA ILE A 52 7.27 -0.07 4.04
C ILE A 52 7.42 0.12 5.55
N ASP A 53 7.88 1.31 5.93
CA ASP A 53 7.80 1.79 7.31
C ASP A 53 6.52 2.61 7.46
N PRO A 54 5.50 2.11 8.18
CA PRO A 54 4.25 2.82 8.42
C PRO A 54 4.39 4.07 9.29
N ALA A 55 5.46 4.18 10.09
CA ALA A 55 5.70 5.31 10.99
C ALA A 55 6.58 6.41 10.34
N SER A 56 7.26 6.11 9.24
CA SER A 56 8.23 7.01 8.61
C SER A 56 8.14 6.96 7.07
N ASP A 57 9.28 7.01 6.39
CA ASP A 57 9.39 6.92 4.95
C ASP A 57 9.57 5.48 4.48
N THR A 58 8.84 5.11 3.43
CA THR A 58 9.04 3.87 2.70
C THR A 58 10.22 3.99 1.75
N ALA A 59 11.10 2.99 1.71
CA ALA A 59 12.14 2.90 0.69
C ALA A 59 11.63 2.07 -0.50
N VAL A 60 11.79 2.58 -1.72
CA VAL A 60 11.46 1.88 -2.97
C VAL A 60 12.72 1.66 -3.78
N TYR A 61 12.97 0.41 -4.17
CA TYR A 61 14.18 -0.05 -4.87
C TYR A 61 13.87 -0.31 -6.34
N SER A 62 14.76 0.13 -7.22
CA SER A 62 14.66 -0.07 -8.67
C SER A 62 15.82 -0.91 -9.17
N TYR A 63 15.53 -1.95 -9.97
CA TYR A 63 16.54 -2.82 -10.56
C TYR A 63 16.49 -2.79 -12.08
N ASP A 64 17.64 -3.02 -12.71
CA ASP A 64 17.70 -3.32 -14.14
C ASP A 64 17.26 -4.78 -14.45
N ALA A 65 17.32 -5.16 -15.73
CA ALA A 65 16.99 -6.51 -16.19
C ALA A 65 17.88 -7.62 -15.61
N VAL A 66 19.12 -7.27 -15.27
CA VAL A 66 20.15 -8.22 -14.84
C VAL A 66 20.14 -8.36 -13.32
N GLY A 67 19.47 -7.46 -12.60
CA GLY A 67 19.34 -7.47 -11.15
C GLY A 67 20.20 -6.45 -10.42
N ASN A 68 20.87 -5.56 -11.13
CA ASN A 68 21.64 -4.50 -10.48
C ASN A 68 20.70 -3.41 -9.95
N LEU A 69 20.99 -2.91 -8.74
CA LEU A 69 20.29 -1.78 -8.16
C LEU A 69 20.61 -0.50 -8.95
N THR A 70 19.57 0.18 -9.42
CA THR A 70 19.67 1.41 -10.22
C THR A 70 19.14 2.64 -9.50
N GLY A 71 18.43 2.47 -8.39
CA GLY A 71 17.93 3.60 -7.60
C GLY A 71 17.24 3.19 -6.30
N ILE A 72 17.27 4.12 -5.35
CA ILE A 72 16.49 4.06 -4.12
C ILE A 72 15.73 5.38 -4.02
N THR A 73 14.41 5.31 -3.84
CA THR A 73 13.55 6.48 -3.65
C THR A 73 12.88 6.42 -2.29
N ARG A 74 12.80 7.56 -1.61
CA ARG A 74 12.03 7.71 -0.36
C ARG A 74 10.61 8.16 -0.70
N GLN A 75 9.64 7.44 -0.15
CA GLN A 75 8.22 7.69 -0.30
C GLN A 75 7.65 8.00 1.09
N PRO A 76 7.28 9.27 1.37
CA PRO A 76 6.69 9.61 2.66
C PRO A 76 5.39 8.84 2.89
N SER A 77 5.18 8.33 4.10
CA SER A 77 3.96 7.58 4.47
C SER A 77 2.67 8.38 4.25
N SER A 78 2.74 9.70 4.25
CA SER A 78 1.60 10.60 3.97
C SER A 78 1.26 10.74 2.49
N THR A 79 2.14 10.30 1.59
CA THR A 79 1.94 10.38 0.13
C THR A 79 1.34 9.09 -0.38
N LEU A 80 0.22 9.19 -1.10
CA LEU A 80 -0.45 8.03 -1.67
C LEU A 80 0.47 7.34 -2.69
N ALA A 81 0.70 6.05 -2.50
CA ALA A 81 1.38 5.17 -3.45
C ALA A 81 0.77 3.78 -3.38
N VAL A 82 0.71 3.12 -4.52
CA VAL A 82 0.36 1.70 -4.63
C VAL A 82 1.64 1.02 -5.12
N LEU A 83 2.18 0.12 -4.29
CA LEU A 83 3.53 -0.44 -4.46
C LEU A 83 3.49 -1.89 -4.94
N GLN A 84 2.55 -2.69 -4.44
CA GLN A 84 2.37 -4.06 -4.91
C GLN A 84 0.97 -4.54 -4.57
N PHE A 85 0.53 -5.60 -5.24
CA PHE A 85 -0.63 -6.36 -4.84
C PHE A 85 -0.41 -7.84 -5.03
N THR A 86 -1.12 -8.65 -4.26
CA THR A 86 -1.07 -10.11 -4.34
C THR A 86 -2.44 -10.70 -4.03
N PRO A 87 -2.89 -11.74 -4.75
CA PRO A 87 -2.27 -12.31 -5.96
C PRO A 87 -2.27 -11.35 -7.15
N SER A 88 -1.38 -11.57 -8.12
CA SER A 88 -1.36 -10.77 -9.36
C SER A 88 -2.49 -11.12 -10.33
N SER A 89 -3.12 -12.28 -10.15
CA SER A 89 -4.32 -12.73 -10.85
C SER A 89 -5.20 -13.54 -9.93
N SER A 90 -6.49 -13.19 -9.86
CA SER A 90 -7.48 -13.89 -9.05
C SER A 90 -8.85 -13.92 -9.76
N PRO A 91 -9.68 -14.95 -9.54
CA PRO A 91 -11.06 -14.97 -10.00
C PRO A 91 -11.90 -13.86 -9.38
N ILE A 92 -13.01 -13.49 -10.05
CA ILE A 92 -14.05 -12.60 -9.50
C ILE A 92 -14.49 -13.10 -8.12
N GLY A 93 -14.67 -12.18 -7.18
CA GLY A 93 -15.05 -12.44 -5.78
C GLY A 93 -13.89 -12.77 -4.85
N SER A 94 -12.69 -13.06 -5.39
CA SER A 94 -11.51 -13.34 -4.57
C SER A 94 -10.96 -12.08 -3.90
N THR A 95 -10.22 -12.25 -2.81
CA THR A 95 -9.54 -11.13 -2.13
C THR A 95 -8.17 -10.87 -2.73
N VAL A 96 -7.85 -9.58 -2.91
CA VAL A 96 -6.53 -9.07 -3.28
C VAL A 96 -6.03 -8.16 -2.17
N MET A 97 -4.80 -8.39 -1.72
CA MET A 97 -4.08 -7.50 -0.83
C MET A 97 -3.31 -6.47 -1.65
N ILE A 98 -3.40 -5.20 -1.25
CA ILE A 98 -2.77 -4.08 -1.93
C ILE A 98 -1.86 -3.38 -0.91
N TYR A 99 -0.56 -3.40 -1.14
CA TYR A 99 0.48 -2.77 -0.33
C TYR A 99 0.82 -1.40 -0.88
N GLY A 100 1.03 -0.44 0.01
CA GLY A 100 1.31 0.94 -0.37
C GLY A 100 1.55 1.87 0.81
N THR A 101 1.33 3.16 0.56
CA THR A 101 1.42 4.23 1.55
C THR A 101 0.29 5.23 1.34
N GLY A 102 -0.01 6.04 2.36
CA GLY A 102 -0.97 7.14 2.26
C GLY A 102 -2.42 6.71 2.14
N PHE A 103 -2.74 5.44 2.45
CA PHE A 103 -4.11 4.95 2.54
C PHE A 103 -4.81 5.50 3.79
N SER A 104 -6.15 5.54 3.75
CA SER A 104 -6.93 5.80 4.96
C SER A 104 -7.09 4.51 5.74
N ALA A 105 -6.91 4.54 7.06
CA ALA A 105 -7.26 3.42 7.94
C ALA A 105 -8.77 3.12 7.98
N THR A 106 -9.61 4.01 7.43
CA THR A 106 -11.05 3.80 7.32
C THR A 106 -11.39 3.22 5.94
N PRO A 107 -11.92 1.98 5.84
CA PRO A 107 -12.15 1.32 4.55
C PRO A 107 -12.95 2.15 3.54
N VAL A 108 -14.07 2.75 3.98
CA VAL A 108 -14.97 3.54 3.11
C VAL A 108 -14.35 4.82 2.56
N SER A 109 -13.24 5.28 3.14
CA SER A 109 -12.49 6.46 2.67
C SER A 109 -11.52 6.13 1.53
N ASN A 110 -11.39 4.86 1.16
CA ASN A 110 -10.57 4.40 0.05
C ASN A 110 -11.48 3.90 -1.08
N THR A 111 -11.27 4.40 -2.29
CA THR A 111 -11.91 3.84 -3.49
C THR A 111 -10.87 3.06 -4.28
N VAL A 112 -11.09 1.74 -4.40
CA VAL A 112 -10.24 0.84 -5.20
C VAL A 112 -10.99 0.46 -6.48
N LYS A 113 -10.29 0.45 -7.62
CA LYS A 113 -10.86 -0.04 -8.89
C LYS A 113 -9.90 -0.99 -9.60
N PHE A 114 -10.44 -2.06 -10.20
CA PHE A 114 -9.75 -2.99 -11.07
C PHE A 114 -10.10 -2.67 -12.52
N ASN A 115 -9.15 -2.11 -13.26
CA ASN A 115 -9.32 -1.65 -14.63
C ASN A 115 -10.60 -0.79 -14.81
N GLY A 116 -10.83 0.14 -13.89
CA GLY A 116 -12.01 1.02 -13.88
C GLY A 116 -13.26 0.46 -13.18
N THR A 117 -13.32 -0.84 -12.87
CA THR A 117 -14.44 -1.45 -12.14
C THR A 117 -14.24 -1.31 -10.63
N THR A 118 -15.18 -0.64 -9.94
CA THR A 118 -15.08 -0.37 -8.50
C THR A 118 -15.17 -1.65 -7.67
N ALA A 119 -14.21 -1.83 -6.76
CA ALA A 119 -14.16 -2.91 -5.79
C ALA A 119 -14.70 -2.49 -4.42
N THR A 120 -15.09 -3.47 -3.62
CA THR A 120 -15.39 -3.30 -2.20
C THR A 120 -14.11 -3.45 -1.40
N VAL A 121 -13.77 -2.43 -0.61
CA VAL A 121 -12.65 -2.49 0.36
C VAL A 121 -13.15 -3.17 1.63
N LEU A 122 -12.54 -4.30 1.99
CA LEU A 122 -12.92 -5.13 3.13
C LEU A 122 -12.23 -4.66 4.41
N THR A 123 -10.91 -4.45 4.35
CA THR A 123 -10.11 -3.91 5.46
C THR A 123 -9.14 -2.86 4.95
N ALA A 124 -8.77 -1.94 5.85
CA ALA A 124 -7.84 -0.88 5.52
C ALA A 124 -6.92 -0.55 6.70
N SER A 125 -5.65 -0.35 6.39
CA SER A 125 -4.67 0.35 7.22
C SER A 125 -4.05 1.47 6.38
N THR A 126 -3.09 2.21 6.94
CA THR A 126 -2.35 3.23 6.20
C THR A 126 -1.43 2.66 5.12
N THR A 127 -1.14 1.34 5.16
CA THR A 127 -0.16 0.66 4.31
C THR A 127 -0.70 -0.56 3.56
N VAL A 128 -1.84 -1.12 3.97
CA VAL A 128 -2.45 -2.29 3.34
C VAL A 128 -3.95 -2.09 3.20
N LEU A 129 -4.47 -2.35 2.00
CA LEU A 129 -5.90 -2.54 1.74
C LEU A 129 -6.16 -4.00 1.38
N THR A 130 -7.30 -4.52 1.79
CA THR A 130 -7.85 -5.75 1.20
C THR A 130 -9.13 -5.41 0.46
N ALA A 131 -9.24 -5.88 -0.78
CA ALA A 131 -10.40 -5.61 -1.63
C ALA A 131 -10.83 -6.88 -2.36
N ASN A 132 -12.13 -7.03 -2.62
CA ASN A 132 -12.62 -8.11 -3.47
C ASN A 132 -12.46 -7.75 -4.96
N VAL A 133 -12.19 -8.75 -5.79
CA VAL A 133 -12.25 -8.58 -7.25
C VAL A 133 -13.72 -8.44 -7.66
N PRO A 134 -14.15 -7.31 -8.23
CA PRO A 134 -15.57 -7.07 -8.52
C PRO A 134 -16.04 -7.85 -9.76
N ASN A 135 -17.36 -8.04 -9.88
CA ASN A 135 -17.95 -8.55 -11.10
C ASN A 135 -17.69 -7.58 -12.27
N GLY A 136 -17.28 -8.11 -13.43
CA GLY A 136 -16.88 -7.29 -14.58
C GLY A 136 -15.43 -6.77 -14.54
N ALA A 137 -14.65 -7.13 -13.52
CA ALA A 137 -13.22 -6.86 -13.52
C ALA A 137 -12.54 -7.53 -14.73
N THR A 138 -11.65 -6.78 -15.37
CA THR A 138 -10.80 -7.26 -16.46
C THR A 138 -9.34 -7.01 -16.12
N THR A 139 -8.43 -7.68 -16.83
CA THR A 139 -6.99 -7.48 -16.64
C THR A 139 -6.62 -6.03 -16.95
N GLY A 140 -5.92 -5.38 -16.02
CA GLY A 140 -5.51 -4.00 -16.16
C GLY A 140 -4.98 -3.42 -14.85
N PRO A 141 -4.79 -2.10 -14.77
CA PRO A 141 -4.28 -1.45 -13.57
C PRO A 141 -5.24 -1.55 -12.40
N ILE A 142 -4.69 -1.53 -11.19
CA ILE A 142 -5.43 -1.26 -9.96
C ILE A 142 -5.23 0.21 -9.60
N SER A 143 -6.32 0.94 -9.44
CA SER A 143 -6.29 2.34 -9.01
C SER A 143 -6.80 2.49 -7.58
N VAL A 144 -6.16 3.34 -6.78
CA VAL A 144 -6.60 3.71 -5.44
C VAL A 144 -6.80 5.22 -5.37
N THR A 145 -7.92 5.64 -4.78
CA THR A 145 -8.24 7.05 -4.50
C THR A 145 -8.54 7.24 -3.01
N VAL A 146 -7.94 8.26 -2.41
CA VAL A 146 -8.12 8.63 -1.00
C VAL A 146 -8.33 10.14 -0.91
N GLY A 147 -9.57 10.57 -0.71
CA GLY A 147 -9.92 11.98 -0.86
C GLY A 147 -9.58 12.51 -2.26
N SER A 148 -8.73 13.54 -2.34
CA SER A 148 -8.24 14.11 -3.61
C SER A 148 -7.00 13.41 -4.19
N LYS A 149 -6.39 12.48 -3.45
CA LYS A 149 -5.19 11.75 -3.91
C LYS A 149 -5.62 10.56 -4.76
N HIS A 150 -5.01 10.40 -5.93
CA HIS A 150 -5.28 9.29 -6.86
C HIS A 150 -3.97 8.67 -7.33
N ARG A 151 -3.91 7.34 -7.40
CA ARG A 151 -2.76 6.58 -7.91
C ARG A 151 -3.21 5.33 -8.64
N ASP A 152 -2.55 5.09 -9.76
CA ASP A 152 -2.67 3.86 -10.53
C ASP A 152 -1.41 3.03 -10.36
N GLN A 153 -1.57 1.72 -10.20
CA GLN A 153 -0.50 0.77 -10.37
C GLN A 153 -0.88 -0.24 -11.45
N PHE A 154 -0.04 -0.31 -12.48
CA PHE A 154 0.00 -1.48 -13.35
C PHE A 154 0.69 -2.59 -12.56
N GLY A 155 0.04 -3.75 -12.45
CA GLY A 155 0.77 -4.97 -12.09
C GLY A 155 1.97 -5.08 -13.01
N VAL A 156 3.14 -5.39 -12.44
CA VAL A 156 4.48 -5.33 -13.04
C VAL A 156 5.18 -3.99 -12.81
N ILE A 157 5.82 -3.85 -11.63
CA ILE A 157 7.07 -3.05 -11.51
C ILE A 157 8.18 -3.84 -12.22
N TYR A 158 8.03 -3.96 -13.53
CA TYR A 158 9.12 -4.11 -14.44
C TYR A 158 8.70 -3.32 -15.65
N ARG A 159 9.20 -2.09 -15.74
CA ARG A 159 9.13 -1.32 -16.98
C ARG A 159 9.73 -2.22 -18.05
N ARG A 160 8.88 -2.89 -18.85
CA ARG A 160 9.33 -3.55 -20.08
C ARG A 160 10.07 -2.45 -20.79
N HIS A 161 11.38 -2.64 -20.88
CA HIS A 161 12.30 -1.79 -21.58
C HIS A 161 11.66 -1.50 -22.94
N ARG A 162 11.05 -0.32 -23.11
CA ARG A 162 10.97 0.30 -24.44
C ARG A 162 12.43 0.66 -24.70
N ARG A 163 13.17 -0.35 -25.18
CA ARG A 163 14.55 -0.31 -25.68
C ARG A 163 14.70 1.06 -26.33
N ASN A 164 15.68 1.87 -25.95
CA ASN A 164 16.98 1.95 -26.63
C ASN A 164 16.93 1.98 -28.17
N ALA A 165 15.77 2.09 -28.81
CA ALA A 165 15.62 2.22 -30.25
C ALA A 165 16.15 3.57 -30.73
N ASP A 166 16.02 4.62 -29.92
CA ASP A 166 16.50 5.95 -30.27
C ASP A 166 18.02 6.09 -30.07
N THR A 167 18.58 5.45 -29.04
CA THR A 167 20.03 5.45 -28.79
C THR A 167 20.81 4.52 -29.72
N LEU A 168 20.24 3.37 -30.13
CA LEU A 168 20.83 2.50 -31.15
C LEU A 168 20.73 3.10 -32.57
N LYS A 169 19.69 3.88 -32.89
CA LYS A 169 19.61 4.62 -34.16
C LYS A 169 20.67 5.74 -34.25
N LEU A 170 20.95 6.43 -33.16
CA LEU A 170 21.99 7.47 -33.11
C LEU A 170 23.41 6.91 -33.27
N GLN A 171 23.72 5.75 -32.68
CA GLN A 171 25.03 5.09 -32.84
C GLN A 171 25.19 4.42 -34.22
N SER A 172 24.10 3.95 -34.82
CA SER A 172 24.12 3.35 -36.18
C SER A 172 24.27 4.43 -37.27
N ARG A 173 23.56 5.56 -37.16
CA ARG A 173 23.77 6.72 -38.05
C ARG A 173 25.18 7.32 -37.92
N ARG A 174 25.77 7.31 -36.72
CA ARG A 174 27.13 7.82 -36.52
C ARG A 174 28.20 6.89 -37.11
N ARG A 175 27.92 5.59 -37.29
CA ARG A 175 28.83 4.66 -38.00
C ARG A 175 28.67 4.68 -39.52
N GLU A 176 27.50 5.03 -40.05
CA GLU A 176 27.30 5.21 -41.50
C GLU A 176 27.96 6.49 -42.04
N LEU A 177 28.04 7.56 -41.23
CA LEU A 177 28.69 8.81 -41.62
C LEU A 177 30.21 8.70 -41.77
N TRP A 178 30.87 7.79 -41.05
CA TRP A 178 32.32 7.53 -41.23
C TRP A 178 32.63 6.58 -42.39
N ARG A 179 31.65 5.79 -42.85
CA ARG A 179 31.81 4.84 -43.95
C ARG A 179 31.61 5.48 -45.33
N ASN A 180 30.82 6.55 -45.43
CA ASN A 180 30.50 7.23 -46.69
C ASN A 180 31.21 8.59 -46.88
N GLY A 181 32.03 9.05 -45.92
CA GLY A 181 32.74 10.34 -46.00
C GLY A 181 34.14 10.29 -46.61
N GLY A 182 34.61 9.12 -47.06
CA GLY A 182 35.95 8.96 -47.62
C GLY A 182 35.94 8.79 -49.13
N THR A 183 35.80 9.88 -49.89
CA THR A 183 36.35 10.03 -51.26
C THR A 183 36.04 11.42 -51.81
N HIS A 184 36.89 12.40 -51.50
CA HIS A 184 37.23 13.45 -52.46
C HIS A 184 38.73 13.73 -52.32
N ARG A 185 39.54 12.88 -52.97
CA ARG A 185 40.82 13.33 -53.54
C ARG A 185 40.45 14.27 -54.68
N HIS A 186 40.77 15.54 -54.56
CA HIS A 186 41.03 16.38 -55.72
C HIS A 186 42.54 16.54 -55.82
N GLU A 187 43.11 15.82 -56.78
CA GLU A 187 44.30 16.26 -57.49
C GLU A 187 44.00 17.64 -58.09
N LEU A 188 44.89 18.59 -57.86
CA LEU A 188 45.62 19.37 -58.86
C LEU A 188 46.73 20.15 -58.14
#